data_AF-A0A8I0P7E8-F1
#
_entry.id   AF-A0A8I0P7E8-F1
#
_cell.length_a   1.000
_cell.length_b   1.000
_cell.length_c   1.000
_cell.angle_alpha   90.00
_cell.angle_beta   90.00
_cell.angle_gamma   90.00
#
_symmetry.space_group_name_H-M   'P 1'
#
loop_
_entity.id
_entity.type
_entity.pdbx_description
1 polymer ?
#
loop_
_entity_poly.entity_id
_entity_poly.type
_entity_poly.pdbx_seq_one_letter_code
_entity_poly.pdbx_strand_id
1 'polypeptide(L)'
;MSLITTLARLEAVSSGRAQPTATVLHRHLSDRPLVLVPLTTAGEAGAPLGALVGTDRDAPRLLVVPQPRDRDLRFAFLAELADIVLPYVDSYADVVEAAERSETDPETGKRVKVEVELCADAPQLILPSRTGIDLVRLLGRSMRFRRTAEQDPEAPHPAPPRVPLLGRWLTHFGERARVPGSSLLLALTDLLSRHWATGQSGVEDQHLGSLLAWIDPPEGESGEVAARRAELARDAEGQLLCPPAGPATDPAFDNRLLAPAIERYDRARLALAAAEDGLEADDRLGSLTAAEREIRALVESRTRPTWDAVWHGLDLLRALPEGAHAADRWTRDRWSFTGHRDRIVAGEPPQPRIDDAVTAANKLAAREREQARLDAQEALDDPLVMAGRRLAGEAFAGEVTDVVMAYSEGKRPSPRPLVTVRTEDRPHLGERAKVYRSLGGKPQTAEFVGYETDAEGEGPDGGLVVLRIMDKMGRGKEPEAGSVPEKGDALCFTLFEHDQRGGAKLPDPEETPWTHGGPPGEPGAVPLPDPVTEEDVL
;
A
#
# COMPACT_ATOMS: atom_id res chain seq x y z
N MET A 1 -2.90 -19.65 2.68
CA MET A 1 -1.99 -19.48 3.83
C MET A 1 -0.93 -20.55 3.70
N SER A 2 0.35 -20.21 3.75
CA SER A 2 1.45 -21.18 3.62
C SER A 2 1.62 -21.98 4.92
N LEU A 3 2.29 -23.13 4.84
CA LEU A 3 2.62 -23.95 6.03
C LEU A 3 3.39 -23.17 7.09
N ILE A 4 4.37 -22.35 6.67
CA ILE A 4 5.18 -21.55 7.59
C ILE A 4 4.35 -20.48 8.32
N THR A 5 3.39 -19.85 7.62
CA THR A 5 2.48 -18.89 8.27
C THR A 5 1.57 -19.59 9.28
N THR A 6 1.07 -20.78 8.96
CA THR A 6 0.27 -21.57 9.92
C THR A 6 1.09 -21.94 11.16
N LEU A 7 2.33 -22.38 10.97
CA LEU A 7 3.24 -22.69 12.07
C LEU A 7 3.50 -21.45 12.94
N ALA A 8 3.86 -20.31 12.33
CA ALA A 8 4.12 -19.06 13.04
C ALA A 8 2.90 -18.60 13.87
N ARG A 9 1.67 -18.78 13.36
CA ARG A 9 0.44 -18.48 14.11
C ARG A 9 0.23 -19.44 15.29
N LEU A 10 0.51 -20.74 15.13
CA LEU A 10 0.43 -21.71 16.22
C LEU A 10 1.49 -21.43 17.30
N GLU A 11 2.71 -21.09 16.89
CA GLU A 11 3.78 -20.65 17.78
C GLU A 11 3.42 -19.35 18.48
N ALA A 12 2.72 -18.42 17.82
CA ALA A 12 2.25 -17.21 18.45
C ALA A 12 1.27 -17.52 19.59
N VAL A 13 0.29 -18.39 19.35
CA VAL A 13 -0.63 -18.85 20.40
C VAL A 13 0.11 -19.56 21.54
N SER A 14 1.06 -20.45 21.22
CA SER A 14 1.81 -21.23 22.22
C SER A 14 2.72 -20.36 23.09
N SER A 15 3.42 -19.40 22.49
CA SER A 15 4.34 -18.49 23.19
C SER A 15 3.65 -17.27 23.81
N GLY A 16 2.39 -17.00 23.41
CA GLY A 16 1.67 -15.80 23.79
C GLY A 16 2.25 -14.51 23.20
N ARG A 17 2.99 -14.57 22.09
CA ARG A 17 3.58 -13.40 21.40
C ARG A 17 3.58 -13.56 19.90
N ALA A 18 3.42 -12.48 19.15
CA ALA A 18 3.48 -12.55 17.70
C ALA A 18 4.84 -13.07 17.23
N GLN A 19 4.83 -13.87 16.16
CA GLN A 19 6.05 -14.42 15.56
C GLN A 19 6.45 -13.61 14.33
N PRO A 20 7.73 -13.22 14.19
CA PRO A 20 8.21 -12.60 12.97
C PRO A 20 8.00 -13.50 11.75
N THR A 21 7.41 -12.94 10.69
CA THR A 21 7.24 -13.59 9.37
C THR A 21 8.14 -13.00 8.30
N ALA A 22 8.81 -11.90 8.62
CA ALA A 22 9.79 -11.23 7.79
C ALA A 22 10.95 -10.74 8.66
N THR A 23 12.15 -10.68 8.08
CA THR A 23 13.38 -10.20 8.74
C THR A 23 13.80 -8.81 8.27
N VAL A 24 13.25 -8.36 7.14
CA VAL A 24 13.51 -7.04 6.56
C VAL A 24 12.18 -6.32 6.30
N LEU A 25 12.25 -5.00 6.25
CA LEU A 25 11.13 -4.14 5.90
C LEU A 25 10.99 -4.04 4.38
N HIS A 26 9.91 -4.63 3.85
CA HIS A 26 9.67 -4.73 2.39
C HIS A 26 9.00 -3.48 1.77
N ARG A 27 8.74 -2.45 2.56
CA ARG A 27 8.13 -1.19 2.12
C ARG A 27 9.01 -0.03 2.51
N HIS A 28 9.08 0.96 1.63
CA HIS A 28 9.73 2.22 1.98
C HIS A 28 8.92 2.88 3.11
N LEU A 29 9.62 3.37 4.14
CA LEU A 29 9.04 4.23 5.16
C LEU A 29 9.77 5.56 5.14
N SER A 30 9.03 6.63 4.85
CA SER A 30 9.55 7.98 4.88
C SER A 30 9.95 8.37 6.31
N ASP A 31 10.92 9.25 6.43
CA ASP A 31 11.26 9.90 7.71
C ASP A 31 10.13 10.82 8.19
N ARG A 32 9.33 11.35 7.26
CA ARG A 32 8.25 12.32 7.51
C ARG A 32 6.92 11.89 6.85
N PRO A 33 6.37 10.71 7.20
CA PRO A 33 5.11 10.28 6.63
C PRO A 33 3.99 11.19 7.13
N LEU A 34 3.02 11.49 6.27
CA LEU A 34 1.79 12.15 6.68
C LEU A 34 0.83 11.10 7.25
N VAL A 35 0.66 11.10 8.56
CA VAL A 35 -0.32 10.25 9.24
C VAL A 35 -1.68 10.91 9.16
N LEU A 36 -2.71 10.14 8.81
CA LEU A 36 -4.11 10.57 8.81
C LEU A 36 -4.95 9.55 9.58
N VAL A 37 -5.55 9.97 10.70
CA VAL A 37 -6.47 9.17 11.51
C VAL A 37 -7.87 9.75 11.35
N PRO A 38 -8.66 9.27 10.37
CA PRO A 38 -9.97 9.82 10.10
C PRO A 38 -11.05 9.15 10.97
N LEU A 39 -12.12 9.89 11.25
CA LEU A 39 -13.38 9.39 11.79
C LEU A 39 -14.55 9.84 10.91
N THR A 40 -15.50 8.95 10.73
CA THR A 40 -16.77 9.19 10.04
C THR A 40 -17.94 8.99 11.00
N THR A 41 -19.03 9.69 10.74
CA THR A 41 -20.25 9.55 11.53
C THR A 41 -20.95 8.24 11.19
N ALA A 42 -21.47 7.55 12.20
CA ALA A 42 -22.28 6.35 11.99
C ALA A 42 -23.58 6.68 11.22
N GLY A 43 -23.94 5.82 10.27
CA GLY A 43 -25.22 5.90 9.54
C GLY A 43 -25.26 6.83 8.33
N GLU A 44 -24.19 7.57 8.03
CA GLU A 44 -24.09 8.41 6.84
C GLU A 44 -22.77 8.15 6.11
N ALA A 45 -22.86 7.67 4.87
CA ALA A 45 -21.70 7.17 4.14
C ALA A 45 -20.70 8.30 3.85
N GLY A 46 -19.54 8.25 4.50
CA GLY A 46 -18.44 9.17 4.24
C GLY A 46 -18.60 10.57 4.83
N ALA A 47 -19.59 10.80 5.70
CA ALA A 47 -19.72 12.07 6.43
C ALA A 47 -18.59 12.21 7.45
N PRO A 48 -17.65 13.16 7.29
CA PRO A 48 -16.52 13.31 8.20
C PRO A 48 -17.01 13.78 9.58
N LEU A 49 -16.53 13.12 10.63
CA LEU A 49 -16.69 13.57 12.02
C LEU A 49 -15.46 14.37 12.47
N GLY A 50 -14.28 13.92 12.07
CA GLY A 50 -13.02 14.60 12.37
C GLY A 50 -11.82 13.78 11.92
N ALA A 51 -10.63 14.35 12.11
CA ALA A 51 -9.38 13.67 11.84
C ALA A 51 -8.22 14.26 12.65
N LEU A 52 -7.29 13.41 13.08
CA LEU A 52 -5.93 13.86 13.37
C LEU A 52 -5.07 13.68 12.12
N VAL A 53 -4.32 14.72 11.77
CA VAL A 53 -3.45 14.72 10.58
C VAL A 53 -2.14 15.45 10.87
N GLY A 54 -1.02 14.93 10.37
CA GLY A 54 0.28 15.58 10.51
C GLY A 54 1.46 14.65 10.28
N THR A 55 2.66 15.22 10.32
CA THR A 55 3.94 14.51 10.18
C THR A 55 4.73 14.42 11.49
N ASP A 56 4.33 15.18 12.51
CA ASP A 56 4.97 15.23 13.82
C ASP A 56 4.10 14.51 14.85
N ARG A 57 4.67 13.48 15.49
CA ARG A 57 4.04 12.66 16.53
C ARG A 57 3.45 13.51 17.66
N ASP A 58 4.16 14.55 18.08
CA ASP A 58 3.82 15.31 19.29
C ASP A 58 2.92 16.52 18.99
N ALA A 59 2.80 16.90 17.71
CA ALA A 59 2.04 18.07 17.26
C ALA A 59 1.04 17.76 16.12
N PRO A 60 0.09 16.82 16.30
CA PRO A 60 -0.94 16.58 15.30
C PRO A 60 -1.92 17.74 15.18
N ARG A 61 -2.53 17.90 14.00
CA ARG A 61 -3.61 18.85 13.75
C ARG A 61 -4.94 18.14 13.86
N LEU A 62 -5.80 18.61 14.76
CA LEU A 62 -7.15 18.09 14.96
C LEU A 62 -8.18 18.89 14.16
N LEU A 63 -8.82 18.23 13.20
CA LEU A 63 -9.96 18.72 12.44
C LEU A 63 -11.25 18.08 12.97
N VAL A 64 -12.32 18.86 13.10
CA VAL A 64 -13.59 18.41 13.71
C VAL A 64 -14.77 19.01 12.95
N VAL A 65 -15.81 18.21 12.76
CA VAL A 65 -17.09 18.65 12.20
C VAL A 65 -18.14 18.61 13.30
N PRO A 66 -18.50 19.75 13.91
CA PRO A 66 -19.44 19.77 15.05
C PRO A 66 -20.84 19.23 14.71
N GLN A 67 -21.28 19.39 13.46
CA GLN A 67 -22.53 18.83 12.96
C GLN A 67 -22.27 18.14 11.61
N PRO A 68 -22.04 16.82 11.60
CA PRO A 68 -21.69 16.08 10.38
C PRO A 68 -22.76 16.05 9.29
N ARG A 69 -24.01 16.41 9.61
CA ARG A 69 -25.10 16.57 8.63
C ARG A 69 -25.10 17.94 7.95
N ASP A 70 -24.30 18.88 8.46
CA ASP A 70 -24.21 20.23 7.92
C ASP A 70 -23.21 20.25 6.76
N ARG A 71 -23.72 20.53 5.56
CA ARG A 71 -22.94 20.52 4.33
C ARG A 71 -21.82 21.56 4.33
N ASP A 72 -22.05 22.73 4.91
CA ASP A 72 -21.06 23.82 4.92
C ASP A 72 -19.91 23.49 5.86
N LEU A 73 -20.21 22.91 7.03
CA LEU A 73 -19.17 22.44 7.97
C LEU A 73 -18.34 21.30 7.38
N ARG A 74 -18.94 20.41 6.59
CA ARG A 74 -18.18 19.35 5.89
C ARG A 74 -17.25 19.94 4.84
N PHE A 75 -17.69 20.93 4.07
CA PHE A 75 -16.82 21.59 3.11
C PHE A 75 -15.69 22.36 3.79
N ALA A 76 -15.97 23.02 4.91
CA ALA A 76 -14.94 23.65 5.72
C ALA A 76 -13.88 22.62 6.16
N PHE A 77 -14.29 21.46 6.66
CA PHE A 77 -13.38 20.37 6.99
C PHE A 77 -12.54 19.89 5.80
N LEU A 78 -13.15 19.70 4.62
CA LEU A 78 -12.40 19.28 3.42
C LEU A 78 -11.41 20.35 2.96
N ALA A 79 -11.77 21.63 3.10
CA ALA A 79 -10.90 22.75 2.79
C ALA A 79 -9.71 22.84 3.77
N GLU A 80 -9.95 22.65 5.07
CA GLU A 80 -8.90 22.59 6.11
C GLU A 80 -7.99 21.37 5.92
N LEU A 81 -8.56 20.21 5.53
CA LEU A 81 -7.76 19.04 5.18
C LEU A 81 -6.88 19.34 3.96
N ALA A 82 -7.40 20.01 2.94
CA ALA A 82 -6.62 20.43 1.78
C ALA A 82 -5.49 21.40 2.16
N ASP A 83 -5.75 22.33 3.09
CA ASP A 83 -4.77 23.28 3.61
C ASP A 83 -3.62 22.60 4.39
N ILE A 84 -3.76 21.32 4.77
CA ILE A 84 -2.70 20.53 5.41
C ILE A 84 -2.02 19.59 4.41
N VAL A 85 -2.81 18.85 3.63
CA VAL A 85 -2.29 17.80 2.75
C VAL A 85 -1.60 18.38 1.51
N LEU A 86 -2.14 19.44 0.90
CA LEU A 86 -1.56 19.99 -0.33
C LEU A 86 -0.18 20.61 -0.10
N PRO A 87 0.05 21.46 0.93
CA PRO A 87 1.40 21.96 1.20
C PRO A 87 2.42 20.85 1.48
N TYR A 88 1.99 19.75 2.12
CA TYR A 88 2.84 18.57 2.28
C TYR A 88 3.20 17.95 0.93
N VAL A 89 2.23 17.73 0.04
CA VAL A 89 2.47 17.19 -1.30
C VAL A 89 3.35 18.12 -2.14
N ASP A 90 3.06 19.42 -2.13
CA ASP A 90 3.79 20.44 -2.91
C ASP A 90 5.26 20.55 -2.45
N SER A 91 5.56 20.26 -1.17
CA SER A 91 6.95 20.23 -0.68
C SER A 91 7.85 19.22 -1.39
N TYR A 92 7.28 18.22 -2.07
CA TYR A 92 7.99 17.24 -2.90
C TYR A 92 7.95 17.58 -4.39
N ALA A 93 7.01 18.43 -4.83
CA ALA A 93 6.77 18.67 -6.24
C ALA A 93 7.91 19.47 -6.91
N ASP A 94 8.52 20.40 -6.18
CA ASP A 94 9.53 21.32 -6.70
C ASP A 94 10.98 20.83 -6.52
N VAL A 95 11.19 19.76 -5.74
CA VAL A 95 12.52 19.19 -5.50
C VAL A 95 12.77 18.07 -6.49
N VAL A 96 13.50 18.36 -7.56
CA VAL A 96 13.76 17.43 -8.67
C VAL A 96 15.23 17.10 -8.86
N GLU A 97 15.49 15.93 -9.45
CA GLU A 97 16.80 15.51 -9.94
C GLU A 97 16.71 15.07 -11.40
N ALA A 98 17.83 15.18 -12.13
CA ALA A 98 17.92 14.72 -13.50
C ALA A 98 17.91 13.18 -13.55
N ALA A 99 17.02 12.61 -14.36
CA ALA A 99 16.92 11.18 -14.58
C ALA A 99 16.83 10.84 -16.07
N GLU A 100 17.33 9.67 -16.44
CA GLU A 100 17.18 9.17 -17.81
C GLU A 100 15.91 8.34 -17.95
N ARG A 101 15.06 8.68 -18.91
CA ARG A 101 13.91 7.88 -19.31
C ARG A 101 14.08 7.42 -20.76
N SER A 102 13.81 6.14 -21.01
CA SER A 102 13.74 5.64 -22.38
C SER A 102 12.38 5.95 -22.98
N GLU A 103 12.37 6.74 -24.04
CA GLU A 103 11.19 7.07 -24.83
C GLU A 103 11.31 6.52 -26.24
N THR A 104 10.19 6.19 -26.87
CA THR A 104 10.19 5.80 -28.29
C THR A 104 10.09 7.07 -29.11
N ASP A 105 11.13 7.33 -29.89
CA ASP A 105 11.16 8.45 -30.83
C ASP A 105 10.01 8.29 -31.85
N PRO A 106 9.08 9.27 -31.94
CA PRO A 106 7.93 9.18 -32.82
C PRO A 106 8.30 9.18 -34.32
N GLU A 107 9.44 9.75 -34.71
CA GLU A 107 9.89 9.77 -36.11
C GLU A 107 10.63 8.49 -36.50
N THR A 108 11.47 7.96 -35.61
CA THR A 108 12.34 6.83 -35.93
C THR A 108 11.86 5.48 -35.39
N GLY A 109 10.89 5.48 -34.47
CA GLY A 109 10.40 4.30 -33.77
C GLY A 109 11.45 3.63 -32.86
N LYS A 110 12.61 4.26 -32.68
CA LYS A 110 13.71 3.72 -31.85
C LYS A 110 13.59 4.23 -30.42
N ARG A 111 14.10 3.42 -29.48
CA ARG A 111 14.21 3.85 -28.07
C ARG A 111 15.40 4.79 -27.93
N VAL A 112 15.13 6.03 -27.53
CA VAL A 112 16.13 7.05 -27.22
C VAL A 112 16.07 7.34 -25.72
N LYS A 113 17.21 7.65 -25.12
CA LYS A 113 17.28 8.11 -23.73
C LYS A 113 17.11 9.63 -23.72
N VAL A 114 16.10 10.11 -23.00
CA VAL A 114 15.81 11.52 -22.81
C VAL A 114 16.04 11.83 -21.33
N GLU A 115 16.65 12.99 -21.07
CA GLU A 115 16.79 13.54 -19.74
C GLU A 115 15.45 14.16 -19.31
N VAL A 116 14.93 13.73 -18.17
CA VAL A 116 13.67 14.20 -17.61
C VAL A 116 13.87 14.55 -16.14
N GLU A 117 13.03 15.44 -15.63
CA GLU A 117 13.01 15.78 -14.20
C GLU A 117 12.22 14.72 -13.43
N LEU A 118 12.87 14.10 -12.46
CA LEU A 118 12.27 13.16 -11.51
C LEU A 118 12.19 13.84 -10.14
N CYS A 119 11.04 13.81 -9.47
CA CYS A 119 10.98 14.28 -8.08
C CYS A 119 11.99 13.50 -7.22
N ALA A 120 12.83 14.21 -6.48
CA ALA A 120 13.89 13.62 -5.65
C ALA A 120 13.32 12.65 -4.60
N ASP A 121 12.09 12.92 -4.15
CA ASP A 121 11.34 12.04 -3.25
C ASP A 121 9.82 12.15 -3.55
N ALA A 122 8.99 11.43 -2.81
CA ALA A 122 7.53 11.46 -2.96
C ALA A 122 6.79 11.48 -1.61
N PRO A 123 5.58 12.08 -1.55
CA PRO A 123 4.75 12.06 -0.36
C PRO A 123 4.29 10.65 -0.01
N GLN A 124 4.32 10.30 1.29
CA GLN A 124 3.82 9.04 1.81
C GLN A 124 2.72 9.30 2.85
N LEU A 125 1.56 8.67 2.65
CA LEU A 125 0.42 8.73 3.56
C LEU A 125 0.26 7.41 4.32
N ILE A 126 0.12 7.50 5.64
CA ILE A 126 -0.10 6.34 6.53
C ILE A 126 -1.46 6.46 7.20
N LEU A 127 -2.26 5.41 7.04
CA LEU A 127 -3.59 5.26 7.63
C LEU A 127 -3.52 4.14 8.68
N PRO A 128 -4.33 4.17 9.74
CA PRO A 128 -4.30 3.12 10.75
C PRO A 128 -4.64 1.73 10.17
N SER A 129 -5.63 1.67 9.28
CA SER A 129 -6.23 0.43 8.79
C SER A 129 -6.70 0.53 7.32
N ARG A 130 -7.07 -0.60 6.71
CA ARG A 130 -7.58 -0.65 5.31
C ARG A 130 -8.79 0.22 5.07
N THR A 131 -9.69 0.31 6.04
CA THR A 131 -10.90 1.12 5.93
C THR A 131 -10.57 2.61 5.79
N GLY A 132 -9.42 3.06 6.32
CA GLY A 132 -8.88 4.40 6.07
C GLY A 132 -8.50 4.62 4.60
N ILE A 133 -7.92 3.63 3.92
CA ILE A 133 -7.64 3.69 2.48
C ILE A 133 -8.94 3.80 1.68
N ASP A 134 -9.97 3.05 2.05
CA ASP A 134 -11.27 3.12 1.37
C ASP A 134 -11.93 4.48 1.54
N LEU A 135 -11.80 5.11 2.71
CA LEU A 135 -12.23 6.49 2.91
C LEU A 135 -11.45 7.48 2.04
N VAL A 136 -10.12 7.39 1.97
CA VAL A 136 -9.30 8.24 1.09
C VAL A 136 -9.75 8.11 -0.37
N ARG A 137 -10.04 6.88 -0.82
CA ARG A 137 -10.58 6.62 -2.16
C ARG A 137 -11.96 7.24 -2.36
N LEU A 138 -12.83 7.15 -1.36
CA LEU A 138 -14.16 7.77 -1.40
C LEU A 138 -14.05 9.30 -1.51
N LEU A 139 -13.22 9.93 -0.67
CA LEU A 139 -12.97 11.37 -0.71
C LEU A 139 -12.39 11.81 -2.05
N GLY A 140 -11.42 11.07 -2.60
CA GLY A 140 -10.88 11.34 -3.93
C GLY A 140 -11.96 11.37 -5.02
N ARG A 141 -12.91 10.41 -4.98
CA ARG A 141 -14.05 10.37 -5.90
C ARG A 141 -15.03 11.52 -5.72
N SER A 142 -15.38 11.84 -4.48
CA SER A 142 -16.41 12.84 -4.17
C SER A 142 -15.95 14.29 -4.41
N MET A 143 -14.64 14.54 -4.40
CA MET A 143 -14.06 15.88 -4.51
C MET A 143 -13.54 16.25 -5.90
N ARG A 144 -12.93 15.31 -6.66
CA ARG A 144 -12.11 15.67 -7.84
C ARG A 144 -12.84 16.36 -9.00
N PHE A 145 -14.17 16.28 -9.05
CA PHE A 145 -15.03 16.90 -10.07
C PHE A 145 -15.88 18.05 -9.52
N ARG A 146 -15.67 18.48 -8.27
CA ARG A 146 -16.41 19.62 -7.72
C ARG A 146 -16.01 20.88 -8.49
N ARG A 147 -17.00 21.70 -8.85
CA ARG A 147 -16.78 22.92 -9.61
C ARG A 147 -16.41 24.07 -8.70
N THR A 148 -15.46 24.88 -9.14
CA THR A 148 -15.04 26.10 -8.44
C THR A 148 -15.89 27.28 -8.89
N ALA A 149 -15.83 28.39 -8.15
CA ALA A 149 -16.55 29.61 -8.49
C ALA A 149 -16.11 30.19 -9.86
N GLU A 150 -14.86 29.93 -10.27
CA GLU A 150 -14.35 30.34 -11.58
C GLU A 150 -14.95 29.53 -12.73
N GLN A 151 -15.24 28.25 -12.48
CA GLN A 151 -15.76 27.32 -13.48
C GLN A 151 -17.28 27.42 -13.62
N ASP A 152 -17.97 27.71 -12.52
CA ASP A 152 -19.43 27.79 -12.48
C ASP A 152 -19.85 28.85 -11.43
N PRO A 153 -19.81 30.14 -11.79
CA PRO A 153 -20.12 31.24 -10.86
C PRO A 153 -21.56 31.21 -10.33
N GLU A 154 -22.49 30.62 -11.10
CA GLU A 154 -23.90 30.51 -10.76
C GLU A 154 -24.21 29.28 -9.87
N ALA A 155 -23.21 28.43 -9.60
CA ALA A 155 -23.38 27.29 -8.71
C ALA A 155 -23.73 27.78 -7.29
N PRO A 156 -24.79 27.25 -6.64
CA PRO A 156 -25.21 27.73 -5.31
C PRO A 156 -24.15 27.57 -4.21
N HIS A 157 -23.24 26.59 -4.35
CA HIS A 157 -22.16 26.29 -3.39
C HIS A 157 -20.89 25.88 -4.15
N PRO A 158 -20.13 26.84 -4.70
CA PRO A 158 -18.89 26.53 -5.42
C PRO A 158 -17.82 26.04 -4.45
N ALA A 159 -17.07 25.00 -4.83
CA ALA A 159 -16.00 24.47 -4.00
C ALA A 159 -14.76 25.38 -4.07
N PRO A 160 -14.03 25.57 -2.95
CA PRO A 160 -12.71 26.20 -2.99
C PRO A 160 -11.77 25.45 -3.94
N PRO A 161 -10.94 26.11 -4.77
CA PRO A 161 -10.10 25.44 -5.79
C PRO A 161 -9.20 24.32 -5.26
N ARG A 162 -8.76 24.42 -3.99
CA ARG A 162 -7.96 23.40 -3.31
C ARG A 162 -8.71 22.08 -3.05
N VAL A 163 -10.04 22.09 -2.94
CA VAL A 163 -10.82 20.88 -2.65
C VAL A 163 -10.83 19.92 -3.84
N PRO A 164 -11.15 20.34 -5.08
CA PRO A 164 -10.99 19.49 -6.27
C PRO A 164 -9.55 19.02 -6.48
N LEU A 165 -8.56 19.89 -6.24
CA LEU A 165 -7.15 19.53 -6.35
C LEU A 165 -6.76 18.42 -5.37
N LEU A 166 -7.16 18.53 -4.10
CA LEU A 166 -7.01 17.45 -3.12
C LEU A 166 -7.69 16.17 -3.61
N GLY A 167 -8.89 16.26 -4.18
CA GLY A 167 -9.60 15.12 -4.75
C GLY A 167 -8.80 14.37 -5.83
N ARG A 168 -8.08 15.11 -6.69
CA ARG A 168 -7.20 14.53 -7.72
C ARG A 168 -6.03 13.78 -7.10
N TRP A 169 -5.37 14.37 -6.09
CA TRP A 169 -4.27 13.74 -5.36
C TRP A 169 -4.71 12.50 -4.58
N LEU A 170 -5.80 12.57 -3.80
CA LEU A 170 -6.34 11.42 -3.07
C LEU A 170 -6.78 10.29 -4.02
N THR A 171 -7.29 10.64 -5.21
CA THR A 171 -7.58 9.65 -6.26
C THR A 171 -6.29 8.96 -6.70
N HIS A 172 -5.19 9.69 -6.92
CA HIS A 172 -3.90 9.09 -7.24
C HIS A 172 -3.39 8.16 -6.13
N PHE A 173 -3.31 8.63 -4.88
CA PHE A 173 -2.89 7.80 -3.74
C PHE A 173 -3.76 6.54 -3.61
N GLY A 174 -5.08 6.69 -3.76
CA GLY A 174 -6.03 5.58 -3.74
C GLY A 174 -5.84 4.56 -4.87
N GLU A 175 -5.45 5.01 -6.07
CA GLU A 175 -5.06 4.12 -7.16
C GLU A 175 -3.76 3.37 -6.85
N ARG A 176 -2.79 4.07 -6.24
CA ARG A 176 -1.48 3.53 -5.89
C ARG A 176 -1.53 2.51 -4.77
N ALA A 177 -2.41 2.67 -3.78
CA ALA A 177 -2.66 1.63 -2.77
C ALA A 177 -3.10 0.27 -3.35
N ARG A 178 -3.62 0.24 -4.58
CA ARG A 178 -4.00 -1.01 -5.29
C ARG A 178 -2.88 -1.61 -6.11
N VAL A 179 -1.72 -0.95 -6.19
CA VAL A 179 -0.55 -1.44 -6.91
C VAL A 179 0.35 -2.18 -5.92
N PRO A 180 0.55 -3.49 -6.08
CA PRO A 180 1.42 -4.26 -5.20
C PRO A 180 2.82 -3.64 -5.11
N GLY A 181 3.34 -3.52 -3.90
CA GLY A 181 4.67 -2.98 -3.66
C GLY A 181 4.74 -1.45 -3.57
N SER A 182 3.67 -0.74 -3.92
CA SER A 182 3.61 0.71 -3.71
C SER A 182 3.60 1.06 -2.23
N SER A 183 4.28 2.16 -1.90
CA SER A 183 4.43 2.70 -0.55
C SER A 183 3.86 4.11 -0.42
N LEU A 184 3.18 4.66 -1.43
CA LEU A 184 2.63 6.03 -1.38
C LEU A 184 1.43 6.18 -0.42
N LEU A 185 0.64 5.12 -0.24
CA LEU A 185 -0.51 5.08 0.64
C LEU A 185 -0.58 3.71 1.31
N LEU A 186 -0.34 3.65 2.62
CA LEU A 186 -0.26 2.40 3.37
C LEU A 186 -1.26 2.37 4.53
N ALA A 187 -1.80 1.18 4.79
CA ALA A 187 -2.50 0.88 6.03
C ALA A 187 -1.49 0.24 7.00
N LEU A 188 -1.40 0.76 8.21
CA LEU A 188 -0.44 0.27 9.19
C LEU A 188 -0.75 -1.16 9.62
N THR A 189 -2.03 -1.52 9.82
CA THR A 189 -2.41 -2.91 10.12
C THR A 189 -1.89 -3.89 9.07
N ASP A 190 -2.02 -3.56 7.78
CA ASP A 190 -1.50 -4.41 6.70
C ASP A 190 0.01 -4.52 6.70
N LEU A 191 0.70 -3.42 7.01
CA LEU A 191 2.14 -3.42 7.04
C LEU A 191 2.67 -4.24 8.22
N LEU A 192 2.08 -4.09 9.40
CA LEU A 192 2.40 -4.90 10.59
C LEU A 192 2.09 -6.39 10.35
N SER A 193 0.90 -6.74 9.85
CA SER A 193 0.52 -8.15 9.57
C SER A 193 1.35 -8.83 8.48
N ARG A 194 2.15 -8.09 7.71
CA ARG A 194 3.14 -8.67 6.79
C ARG A 194 4.42 -9.14 7.51
N HIS A 195 4.75 -8.52 8.63
CA HIS A 195 6.01 -8.76 9.34
C HIS A 195 5.82 -9.60 10.60
N TRP A 196 4.59 -9.67 11.14
CA TRP A 196 4.27 -10.46 12.32
C TRP A 196 3.01 -11.30 12.12
N ALA A 197 3.10 -12.59 12.47
CA ALA A 197 1.97 -13.49 12.62
C ALA A 197 1.47 -13.47 14.07
N THR A 198 0.18 -13.21 14.25
CA THR A 198 -0.50 -13.25 15.56
C THR A 198 -1.28 -14.55 15.73
N GLY A 199 -1.80 -14.79 16.94
CA GLY A 199 -2.79 -15.85 17.17
C GLY A 199 -4.18 -15.54 16.59
N GLN A 200 -4.40 -14.34 16.05
CA GLN A 200 -5.71 -13.82 15.67
C GLN A 200 -6.04 -14.09 14.20
N SER A 201 -7.32 -14.04 13.85
CA SER A 201 -7.74 -14.00 12.45
C SER A 201 -7.28 -12.70 11.78
N GLY A 202 -7.18 -12.71 10.44
CA GLY A 202 -6.82 -11.51 9.69
C GLY A 202 -7.85 -10.37 9.78
N VAL A 203 -9.07 -10.68 10.24
CA VAL A 203 -10.11 -9.67 10.52
C VAL A 203 -9.84 -8.98 11.86
N GLU A 204 -9.50 -9.75 12.89
CA GLU A 204 -9.11 -9.23 14.21
C GLU A 204 -7.81 -8.40 14.12
N ASP A 205 -6.87 -8.79 13.26
CA ASP A 205 -5.65 -8.01 12.99
C ASP A 205 -5.94 -6.62 12.40
N GLN A 206 -7.15 -6.34 11.89
CA GLN A 206 -7.53 -4.97 11.48
C GLN A 206 -7.82 -4.04 12.67
N HIS A 207 -7.91 -4.56 13.89
CA HIS A 207 -7.95 -3.76 15.10
C HIS A 207 -6.51 -3.40 15.54
N LEU A 208 -6.03 -2.22 15.15
CA LEU A 208 -4.63 -1.80 15.35
C LEU A 208 -4.12 -1.99 16.79
N GLY A 209 -4.90 -1.59 17.80
CA GLY A 209 -4.49 -1.75 19.20
C GLY A 209 -4.39 -3.22 19.65
N SER A 210 -5.18 -4.12 19.03
CA SER A 210 -5.15 -5.55 19.32
C SER A 210 -3.93 -6.20 18.64
N LEU A 211 -3.69 -5.83 17.38
CA LEU A 211 -2.49 -6.25 16.64
C LEU A 211 -1.20 -5.83 17.36
N LEU A 212 -1.10 -4.57 17.79
CA LEU A 212 0.06 -4.09 18.55
C LEU A 212 0.22 -4.82 19.88
N ALA A 213 -0.88 -5.12 20.58
CA ALA A 213 -0.83 -5.89 21.81
C ALA A 213 -0.28 -7.32 21.62
N TRP A 214 -0.41 -7.91 20.42
CA TRP A 214 0.26 -9.17 20.10
C TRP A 214 1.76 -9.00 19.79
N ILE A 215 2.12 -7.91 19.11
CA ILE A 215 3.49 -7.65 18.65
C ILE A 215 4.38 -7.20 19.81
N ASP A 216 3.91 -6.24 20.60
CA ASP A 216 4.61 -5.65 21.73
C ASP A 216 3.69 -5.59 22.96
N PRO A 217 3.34 -6.75 23.57
CA PRO A 217 2.49 -6.77 24.76
C PRO A 217 3.18 -6.11 25.96
N PRO A 218 2.40 -5.52 26.89
CA PRO A 218 2.94 -5.08 28.18
C PRO A 218 3.73 -6.17 28.91
N GLU A 219 4.73 -5.75 29.68
CA GLU A 219 5.61 -6.67 30.40
C GLU A 219 4.81 -7.61 31.32
N GLY A 220 5.07 -8.92 31.20
CA GLY A 220 4.43 -9.95 32.02
C GLY A 220 3.04 -10.40 31.56
N GLU A 221 2.49 -9.83 30.48
CA GLU A 221 1.20 -10.22 29.91
C GLU A 221 1.38 -10.95 28.57
N SER A 222 0.49 -11.89 28.25
CA SER A 222 0.45 -12.51 26.93
C SER A 222 -0.28 -11.62 25.93
N GLY A 223 0.11 -11.72 24.67
CA GLY A 223 -0.53 -11.01 23.55
C GLY A 223 -2.03 -11.28 23.48
N GLU A 224 -2.47 -12.51 23.72
CA GLU A 224 -3.90 -12.86 23.76
C GLU A 224 -4.68 -12.05 24.81
N VAL A 225 -4.16 -11.96 26.04
CA VAL A 225 -4.85 -11.24 27.13
C VAL A 225 -4.83 -9.74 26.86
N ALA A 226 -3.69 -9.20 26.42
CA ALA A 226 -3.55 -7.79 26.11
C ALA A 226 -4.44 -7.37 24.91
N ALA A 227 -4.51 -8.20 23.86
CA ALA A 227 -5.35 -8.01 22.68
C ALA A 227 -6.84 -8.03 23.05
N ARG A 228 -7.27 -9.04 23.80
CA ARG A 228 -8.64 -9.13 24.31
C ARG A 228 -9.02 -7.92 25.17
N ARG A 229 -8.08 -7.43 25.98
CA ARG A 229 -8.28 -6.19 26.75
C ARG A 229 -8.42 -4.99 25.82
N ALA A 230 -7.59 -4.86 24.80
CA ALA A 230 -7.72 -3.77 23.83
C ALA A 230 -9.09 -3.79 23.15
N GLU A 231 -9.60 -4.95 22.76
CA GLU A 231 -10.88 -5.08 22.06
C GLU A 231 -12.11 -4.83 22.94
N LEU A 232 -12.06 -5.29 24.20
CA LEU A 232 -13.27 -5.43 25.02
C LEU A 232 -13.30 -4.54 26.26
N ALA A 233 -12.15 -4.07 26.75
CA ALA A 233 -12.12 -3.33 28.00
C ALA A 233 -12.84 -2.00 27.85
N ARG A 234 -13.72 -1.74 28.82
CA ARG A 234 -14.49 -0.50 28.91
C ARG A 234 -14.26 0.18 30.25
N ASP A 235 -14.36 1.50 30.26
CA ASP A 235 -14.38 2.29 31.49
C ASP A 235 -15.71 2.15 32.24
N ALA A 236 -15.83 2.87 33.37
CA ALA A 236 -17.03 2.83 34.22
C ALA A 236 -18.28 3.39 33.50
N GLU A 237 -18.06 4.27 32.52
CA GLU A 237 -19.08 4.91 31.68
C GLU A 237 -19.47 4.02 30.47
N GLY A 238 -18.80 2.87 30.31
CA GLY A 238 -19.07 1.89 29.27
C GLY A 238 -18.46 2.25 27.91
N GLN A 239 -17.43 3.09 27.86
CA GLN A 239 -16.67 3.45 26.67
C GLN A 239 -15.45 2.54 26.51
N LEU A 240 -15.09 2.21 25.27
CA LEU A 240 -13.88 1.42 25.02
C LEU A 240 -12.61 2.15 25.47
N LEU A 241 -11.71 1.42 26.16
CA LEU A 241 -10.40 1.94 26.55
C LEU A 241 -9.46 2.08 25.34
N CYS A 242 -9.59 1.20 24.35
CA CYS A 242 -8.95 1.34 23.05
C CYS A 242 -10.04 1.56 22.00
N PRO A 243 -10.25 2.81 21.55
CA PRO A 243 -11.18 3.09 20.46
C PRO A 243 -10.80 2.34 19.17
N PRO A 244 -11.77 2.02 18.30
CA PRO A 244 -11.48 1.49 16.98
C PRO A 244 -10.56 2.44 16.19
N ALA A 245 -9.66 1.88 15.39
CA ALA A 245 -8.67 2.62 14.61
C ALA A 245 -9.25 3.31 13.34
N GLY A 246 -10.50 3.81 13.45
CA GLY A 246 -11.23 4.51 12.40
C GLY A 246 -11.47 3.71 11.10
N PRO A 247 -12.19 4.29 10.13
CA PRO A 247 -13.01 5.50 10.24
C PRO A 247 -14.27 5.33 11.11
N ALA A 248 -14.71 4.11 11.35
CA ALA A 248 -15.88 3.85 12.20
C ALA A 248 -15.60 4.13 13.68
N THR A 249 -16.64 4.54 14.39
CA THR A 249 -16.65 4.81 15.84
C THR A 249 -17.39 3.72 16.62
N ASP A 250 -17.20 3.67 17.93
CA ASP A 250 -17.93 2.75 18.83
C ASP A 250 -19.38 3.22 19.03
N PRO A 251 -20.40 2.35 18.86
CA PRO A 251 -21.79 2.76 19.04
C PRO A 251 -22.11 3.32 20.44
N ALA A 252 -21.41 2.91 21.50
CA ALA A 252 -21.62 3.49 22.82
C ALA A 252 -21.09 4.92 22.92
N PHE A 253 -20.02 5.25 22.20
CA PHE A 253 -19.54 6.62 22.04
C PHE A 253 -20.55 7.47 21.26
N ASP A 254 -21.01 6.97 20.11
CA ASP A 254 -21.93 7.71 19.24
C ASP A 254 -23.23 8.06 19.97
N ASN A 255 -23.85 7.06 20.62
CA ASN A 255 -25.17 7.24 21.21
C ASN A 255 -25.15 7.95 22.57
N ARG A 256 -24.12 7.72 23.40
CA ARG A 256 -24.12 8.21 24.79
C ARG A 256 -23.34 9.51 24.98
N LEU A 257 -22.36 9.79 24.12
CA LEU A 257 -21.49 10.96 24.26
C LEU A 257 -21.67 11.92 23.09
N LEU A 258 -21.46 11.44 21.86
CA LEU A 258 -21.43 12.30 20.69
C LEU A 258 -22.81 12.89 20.36
N ALA A 259 -23.86 12.07 20.26
CA ALA A 259 -25.20 12.54 19.92
C ALA A 259 -25.73 13.62 20.91
N PRO A 260 -25.63 13.44 22.25
CA PRO A 260 -26.00 14.50 23.18
C PRO A 260 -25.16 15.78 23.06
N ALA A 261 -23.87 15.68 22.69
CA ALA A 261 -23.02 16.84 22.46
C ALA A 261 -23.43 17.60 21.20
N ILE A 262 -23.76 16.89 20.11
CA ILE A 262 -24.31 17.47 18.89
C ILE A 262 -25.65 18.17 19.18
N GLU A 263 -26.55 17.55 19.95
CA GLU A 263 -27.82 18.18 20.35
C GLU A 263 -27.63 19.46 21.19
N ARG A 264 -26.60 19.51 22.04
CA ARG A 264 -26.22 20.74 22.76
C ARG A 264 -25.69 21.80 21.81
N TYR A 265 -24.84 21.42 20.86
CA TYR A 265 -24.33 22.31 19.83
C TYR A 265 -25.46 22.89 18.97
N ASP A 266 -26.39 22.06 18.49
CA ASP A 266 -27.53 22.52 17.69
C ASP A 266 -28.42 23.50 18.47
N ARG A 267 -28.71 23.20 19.75
CA ARG A 267 -29.48 24.11 20.61
C ARG A 267 -28.76 25.44 20.84
N ALA A 268 -27.45 25.41 21.08
CA ALA A 268 -26.66 26.62 21.26
C ALA A 268 -26.61 27.45 19.96
N ARG A 269 -26.50 26.80 18.80
CA ARG A 269 -26.51 27.46 17.49
C ARG A 269 -27.86 28.12 17.20
N LEU A 270 -28.97 27.44 17.47
CA LEU A 270 -30.31 28.00 17.34
C LEU A 270 -30.54 29.16 18.29
N ALA A 271 -30.08 29.05 19.54
CA ALA A 271 -30.16 30.13 20.51
C ALA A 271 -29.38 31.35 20.00
N LEU A 272 -28.12 31.19 19.58
CA LEU A 272 -27.33 32.31 19.05
C LEU A 272 -28.02 33.01 17.88
N ALA A 273 -28.60 32.26 16.94
CA ALA A 273 -29.32 32.81 15.80
C ALA A 273 -30.58 33.61 16.20
N ALA A 274 -31.17 33.32 17.37
CA ALA A 274 -32.35 33.98 17.90
C ALA A 274 -32.03 35.13 18.88
N ALA A 275 -30.78 35.59 18.97
CA ALA A 275 -30.40 36.68 19.88
C ALA A 275 -30.97 38.02 19.39
N GLU A 276 -31.62 38.78 20.28
CA GLU A 276 -32.25 40.06 19.92
C GLU A 276 -31.34 41.27 20.17
N ASP A 277 -30.34 41.11 21.05
CA ASP A 277 -29.35 42.14 21.37
C ASP A 277 -27.91 41.61 21.44
N GLY A 278 -26.96 42.54 21.50
CA GLY A 278 -25.54 42.23 21.46
C GLY A 278 -24.97 41.59 22.73
N LEU A 279 -25.59 41.82 23.89
CA LEU A 279 -25.15 41.21 25.15
C LEU A 279 -25.57 39.74 25.18
N GLU A 280 -26.81 39.47 24.78
CA GLU A 280 -27.36 38.14 24.64
C GLU A 280 -26.64 37.32 23.56
N ALA A 281 -26.25 37.95 22.45
CA ALA A 281 -25.45 37.31 21.41
C ALA A 281 -24.07 36.87 21.93
N ASP A 282 -23.41 37.66 22.78
CA ASP A 282 -22.09 37.33 23.34
C ASP A 282 -22.16 36.13 24.31
N ASP A 283 -23.13 36.13 25.22
CA ASP A 283 -23.35 35.00 26.15
C ASP A 283 -23.70 33.71 25.40
N ARG A 284 -24.55 33.80 24.37
CA ARG A 284 -24.94 32.66 23.52
C ARG A 284 -23.78 32.17 22.65
N LEU A 285 -22.92 33.07 22.18
CA LEU A 285 -21.68 32.71 21.49
C LEU A 285 -20.75 31.92 22.40
N GLY A 286 -20.59 32.35 23.66
CA GLY A 286 -19.83 31.60 24.67
C GLY A 286 -20.36 30.17 24.87
N SER A 287 -21.68 30.01 24.88
CA SER A 287 -22.34 28.70 24.97
C SER A 287 -22.09 27.82 23.74
N LEU A 288 -22.13 28.40 22.53
CA LEU A 288 -21.82 27.70 21.28
C LEU A 288 -20.36 27.23 21.26
N THR A 289 -19.42 28.12 21.58
CA THR A 289 -17.99 27.79 21.66
C THR A 289 -17.72 26.69 22.70
N ALA A 290 -18.44 26.68 23.82
CA ALA A 290 -18.31 25.61 24.82
C ALA A 290 -18.78 24.25 24.26
N ALA A 291 -19.90 24.22 23.52
CA ALA A 291 -20.39 23.00 22.87
C ALA A 291 -19.43 22.49 21.78
N GLU A 292 -18.85 23.40 20.97
CA GLU A 292 -17.82 23.05 19.98
C GLU A 292 -16.57 22.45 20.63
N ARG A 293 -16.12 23.02 21.75
CA ARG A 293 -14.98 22.51 22.51
C ARG A 293 -15.26 21.12 23.09
N GLU A 294 -16.48 20.87 23.56
CA GLU A 294 -16.89 19.56 24.04
C GLU A 294 -16.81 18.51 22.92
N ILE A 295 -17.36 18.79 21.73
CA ILE A 295 -17.28 17.88 20.58
C ILE A 295 -15.82 17.68 20.16
N ARG A 296 -15.02 18.74 20.13
CA ARG A 296 -13.58 18.65 19.83
C ARG A 296 -12.86 17.72 20.80
N ALA A 297 -13.09 17.86 22.11
CA ALA A 297 -12.49 16.98 23.12
C ALA A 297 -12.94 15.52 22.95
N LEU A 298 -14.21 15.29 22.59
CA LEU A 298 -14.72 13.95 22.31
C LEU A 298 -14.03 13.32 21.10
N VAL A 299 -13.91 14.03 19.98
CA VAL A 299 -13.21 13.53 18.78
C VAL A 299 -11.73 13.30 19.07
N GLU A 300 -11.07 14.19 19.80
CA GLU A 300 -9.67 14.04 20.23
C GLU A 300 -9.49 12.77 21.06
N SER A 301 -10.38 12.51 22.02
CA SER A 301 -10.33 11.33 22.88
C SER A 301 -10.43 9.99 22.13
N ARG A 302 -10.96 10.01 20.89
CA ARG A 302 -11.09 8.82 20.03
C ARG A 302 -10.00 8.71 18.98
N THR A 303 -9.46 9.83 18.53
CA THR A 303 -8.41 9.87 17.51
C THR A 303 -7.02 9.75 18.11
N ARG A 304 -6.77 10.36 19.29
CA ARG A 304 -5.42 10.42 19.89
C ARG A 304 -4.82 9.06 20.24
N PRO A 305 -5.55 8.11 20.87
CA PRO A 305 -5.00 6.77 21.13
C PRO A 305 -4.57 6.05 19.84
N THR A 306 -5.37 6.17 18.78
CA THR A 306 -5.05 5.59 17.46
C THR A 306 -3.85 6.29 16.82
N TRP A 307 -3.73 7.61 16.96
CA TRP A 307 -2.56 8.37 16.52
C TRP A 307 -1.28 7.88 17.17
N ASP A 308 -1.27 7.75 18.50
CA ASP A 308 -0.11 7.27 19.26
C ASP A 308 0.23 5.81 18.89
N ALA A 309 -0.80 4.97 18.69
CA ALA A 309 -0.63 3.59 18.21
C ALA A 309 -0.03 3.53 16.79
N VAL A 310 -0.40 4.45 15.90
CA VAL A 310 0.19 4.51 14.55
C VAL A 310 1.69 4.77 14.63
N TRP A 311 2.10 5.76 15.40
CA TRP A 311 3.51 6.07 15.59
C TRP A 311 4.28 4.94 16.27
N HIS A 312 3.69 4.28 17.26
CA HIS A 312 4.29 3.11 17.88
C HIS A 312 4.53 1.97 16.87
N GLY A 313 3.55 1.66 16.01
CA GLY A 313 3.73 0.67 14.96
C GLY A 313 4.81 1.07 13.93
N LEU A 314 4.91 2.36 13.59
CA LEU A 314 5.99 2.87 12.75
C LEU A 314 7.37 2.71 13.41
N ASP A 315 7.48 2.94 14.72
CA ASP A 315 8.73 2.73 15.47
C ASP A 315 9.17 1.25 15.42
N LEU A 316 8.22 0.32 15.61
CA LEU A 316 8.49 -1.12 15.50
C LEU A 316 8.97 -1.52 14.10
N LEU A 317 8.35 -0.99 13.06
CA LEU A 317 8.74 -1.25 11.67
C LEU A 317 10.11 -0.65 11.33
N ARG A 318 10.42 0.54 11.84
CA ARG A 318 11.73 1.20 11.64
C ARG A 318 12.89 0.48 12.31
N ALA A 319 12.62 -0.40 13.27
CA ALA A 319 13.65 -1.24 13.87
C ALA A 319 14.13 -2.36 12.92
N LEU A 320 13.37 -2.65 11.85
CA LEU A 320 13.75 -3.64 10.84
C LEU A 320 14.70 -3.04 9.79
N PRO A 321 15.72 -3.79 9.34
CA PRO A 321 16.55 -3.37 8.21
C PRO A 321 15.71 -3.27 6.93
N GLU A 322 15.99 -2.30 6.07
CA GLU A 322 15.28 -2.15 4.79
C GLU A 322 15.64 -3.28 3.80
N GLY A 323 14.64 -3.84 3.12
CA GLY A 323 14.84 -4.87 2.11
C GLY A 323 15.54 -4.31 0.86
N ALA A 324 16.40 -5.12 0.23
CA ALA A 324 17.30 -4.65 -0.83
C ALA A 324 16.57 -4.05 -2.04
N HIS A 325 15.37 -4.53 -2.40
CA HIS A 325 14.60 -3.98 -3.51
C HIS A 325 13.55 -2.93 -3.10
N ALA A 326 13.47 -2.53 -1.82
CA ALA A 326 12.50 -1.51 -1.38
C ALA A 326 12.78 -0.14 -2.04
N ALA A 327 14.05 0.26 -2.13
CA ALA A 327 14.48 1.50 -2.79
C ALA A 327 14.13 1.53 -4.30
N ASP A 328 14.28 0.41 -4.99
CA ASP A 328 13.90 0.29 -6.41
C ASP A 328 12.38 0.46 -6.60
N ARG A 329 11.59 -0.12 -5.69
CA ARG A 329 10.13 0.06 -5.68
C ARG A 329 9.75 1.51 -5.38
N TRP A 330 10.44 2.14 -4.43
CA TRP A 330 10.24 3.55 -4.11
C TRP A 330 10.54 4.46 -5.30
N THR A 331 11.60 4.17 -6.06
CA THR A 331 11.90 4.89 -7.30
C THR A 331 10.74 4.80 -8.29
N ARG A 332 10.06 3.65 -8.41
CA ARG A 332 8.85 3.53 -9.26
C ARG A 332 7.68 4.38 -8.75
N ASP A 333 7.53 4.51 -7.44
CA ASP A 333 6.53 5.40 -6.84
C ASP A 333 6.86 6.88 -7.08
N ARG A 334 8.14 7.28 -7.01
CA ARG A 334 8.59 8.62 -7.38
C ARG A 334 8.28 8.95 -8.84
N TRP A 335 8.50 8.01 -9.76
CA TRP A 335 8.07 8.16 -11.16
C TRP A 335 6.56 8.34 -11.31
N SER A 336 5.78 7.58 -10.53
CA SER A 336 4.32 7.67 -10.53
C SER A 336 3.84 9.03 -10.00
N PHE A 337 4.46 9.51 -8.92
CA PHE A 337 4.19 10.82 -8.32
C PHE A 337 4.51 11.96 -9.29
N THR A 338 5.73 11.95 -9.83
CA THR A 338 6.23 12.92 -10.84
C THR A 338 5.27 12.97 -12.04
N GLY A 339 4.94 11.81 -12.61
CA GLY A 339 4.00 11.74 -13.73
C GLY A 339 2.57 12.15 -13.37
N HIS A 340 2.17 12.20 -12.10
CA HIS A 340 0.88 12.79 -11.73
C HIS A 340 0.98 14.30 -11.52
N ARG A 341 2.03 14.78 -10.86
CA ARG A 341 2.36 16.21 -10.73
C ARG A 341 2.36 16.88 -12.10
N ASP A 342 3.07 16.31 -13.08
CA ASP A 342 3.22 16.88 -14.42
C ASP A 342 1.88 17.04 -15.12
N ARG A 343 0.98 16.06 -14.97
CA ARG A 343 -0.39 16.13 -15.51
C ARG A 343 -1.22 17.23 -14.85
N ILE A 344 -1.06 17.42 -13.54
CA ILE A 344 -1.74 18.52 -12.82
C ILE A 344 -1.21 19.87 -13.32
N VAL A 345 0.11 20.03 -13.42
CA VAL A 345 0.77 21.26 -13.89
C VAL A 345 0.40 21.58 -15.34
N ALA A 346 0.33 20.57 -16.20
CA ALA A 346 -0.12 20.71 -17.58
C ALA A 346 -1.61 21.07 -17.74
N GLY A 347 -2.36 21.13 -16.64
CA GLY A 347 -3.79 21.44 -16.66
C GLY A 347 -4.65 20.30 -17.24
N GLU A 348 -4.15 19.07 -17.23
CA GLU A 348 -4.94 17.92 -17.70
C GLU A 348 -6.22 17.77 -16.88
N PRO A 349 -7.30 17.21 -17.47
CA PRO A 349 -8.54 16.97 -16.75
C PRO A 349 -8.35 16.04 -15.55
N PRO A 350 -9.29 16.06 -14.57
CA PRO A 350 -9.32 15.07 -13.50
C PRO A 350 -9.38 13.64 -14.04
N GLN A 351 -8.88 12.68 -13.26
CA GLN A 351 -8.92 11.27 -13.63
C GLN A 351 -10.38 10.83 -13.87
N PRO A 352 -10.65 10.02 -14.92
CA PRO A 352 -12.02 9.68 -15.30
C PRO A 352 -12.79 8.98 -14.17
N ARG A 353 -14.13 9.06 -14.21
CA ARG A 353 -15.00 8.33 -13.27
C ARG A 353 -14.90 6.82 -13.47
N ILE A 354 -14.93 6.42 -14.73
CA ILE A 354 -14.88 5.04 -15.19
C ILE A 354 -13.73 4.96 -16.18
N ASP A 355 -12.82 4.01 -15.99
CA ASP A 355 -11.78 3.73 -16.96
C ASP A 355 -12.39 3.10 -18.22
N ASP A 356 -11.90 3.47 -19.40
CA ASP A 356 -12.19 2.70 -20.61
C ASP A 356 -11.60 1.28 -20.50
N ALA A 357 -12.09 0.36 -21.33
CA ALA A 357 -11.72 -1.05 -21.24
C ALA A 357 -10.21 -1.30 -21.42
N VAL A 358 -9.54 -0.54 -22.30
CA VAL A 358 -8.10 -0.70 -22.55
C VAL A 358 -7.31 -0.18 -21.35
N THR A 359 -7.68 0.97 -20.79
CA THR A 359 -7.08 1.51 -19.56
C THR A 359 -7.27 0.56 -18.38
N ALA A 360 -8.48 0.03 -18.19
CA ALA A 360 -8.79 -0.92 -17.13
C ALA A 360 -7.97 -2.21 -17.26
N ALA A 361 -7.89 -2.79 -18.47
CA ALA A 361 -7.11 -3.98 -18.76
C ALA A 361 -5.60 -3.73 -18.55
N ASN A 362 -5.08 -2.58 -18.99
CA ASN A 362 -3.69 -2.19 -18.74
C ASN A 362 -3.37 -2.07 -17.25
N LYS A 363 -4.26 -1.46 -16.46
CA LYS A 363 -4.10 -1.35 -15.00
C LYS A 363 -4.11 -2.73 -14.34
N LEU A 364 -4.99 -3.64 -14.75
CA LEU A 364 -5.04 -5.01 -14.23
C LEU A 364 -3.76 -5.78 -14.57
N ALA A 365 -3.36 -5.79 -15.84
CA ALA A 365 -2.14 -6.47 -16.29
C ALA A 365 -0.88 -5.88 -15.62
N ALA A 366 -0.86 -4.58 -15.34
CA ALA A 366 0.21 -3.94 -14.57
C ALA A 366 0.23 -4.43 -13.12
N ARG A 367 -0.93 -4.52 -12.45
CA ARG A 367 -1.03 -5.01 -11.06
C ARG A 367 -0.61 -6.47 -10.94
N GLU A 368 -0.98 -7.33 -11.88
CA GLU A 368 -0.54 -8.73 -11.91
C GLU A 368 0.99 -8.85 -12.03
N ARG A 369 1.59 -8.06 -12.94
CA ARG A 369 3.05 -8.01 -13.07
C ARG A 369 3.74 -7.50 -11.80
N GLU A 370 3.22 -6.43 -11.21
CA GLU A 370 3.78 -5.89 -9.98
C GLU A 370 3.57 -6.83 -8.79
N GLN A 371 2.48 -7.60 -8.72
CA GLN A 371 2.29 -8.64 -7.71
C GLN A 371 3.36 -9.72 -7.84
N ALA A 372 3.54 -10.29 -9.03
CA ALA A 372 4.52 -11.34 -9.25
C ALA A 372 5.97 -10.85 -9.05
N ARG A 373 6.27 -9.60 -9.44
CA ARG A 373 7.57 -8.98 -9.16
C ARG A 373 7.75 -8.78 -7.66
N LEU A 374 6.74 -8.28 -6.96
CA LEU A 374 6.83 -8.09 -5.52
C LEU A 374 7.09 -9.42 -4.81
N ASP A 375 6.30 -10.44 -5.10
CA ASP A 375 6.42 -11.76 -4.49
C ASP A 375 7.81 -12.39 -4.69
N ALA A 376 8.40 -12.19 -5.88
CA ALA A 376 9.75 -12.64 -6.16
C ALA A 376 10.80 -11.83 -5.38
N GLN A 377 10.68 -10.49 -5.35
CA GLN A 377 11.62 -9.62 -4.65
C GLN A 377 11.57 -9.82 -3.13
N GLU A 378 10.38 -9.91 -2.53
CA GLU A 378 10.24 -10.17 -1.08
C GLU A 378 10.91 -11.52 -0.71
N ALA A 379 10.77 -12.55 -1.55
CA ALA A 379 11.45 -13.83 -1.34
C ALA A 379 12.98 -13.74 -1.50
N LEU A 380 13.48 -12.94 -2.44
CA LEU A 380 14.92 -12.77 -2.65
C LEU A 380 15.58 -11.93 -1.55
N ASP A 381 14.84 -10.97 -1.01
CA ASP A 381 15.31 -10.04 0.02
C ASP A 381 15.31 -10.67 1.42
N ASP A 382 14.45 -11.66 1.66
CA ASP A 382 14.16 -12.14 3.01
C ASP A 382 14.24 -13.66 3.14
N PRO A 383 15.15 -14.19 3.99
CA PRO A 383 15.29 -15.61 4.21
C PRO A 383 14.03 -16.29 4.77
N LEU A 384 13.19 -15.60 5.58
CA LEU A 384 11.95 -16.20 6.08
C LEU A 384 10.90 -16.34 4.98
N VAL A 385 10.79 -15.34 4.10
CA VAL A 385 9.92 -15.41 2.93
C VAL A 385 10.41 -16.51 1.97
N MET A 386 11.73 -16.59 1.74
CA MET A 386 12.32 -17.67 0.94
C MET A 386 12.08 -19.06 1.55
N ALA A 387 12.19 -19.21 2.87
CA ALA A 387 11.90 -20.48 3.55
C ALA A 387 10.46 -20.95 3.30
N GLY A 388 9.49 -20.02 3.29
CA GLY A 388 8.12 -20.32 2.89
C GLY A 388 8.01 -20.85 1.46
N ARG A 389 8.75 -20.26 0.51
CA ARG A 389 8.81 -20.73 -0.89
C ARG A 389 9.47 -22.11 -1.01
N ARG A 390 10.51 -22.37 -0.22
CA ARG A 390 11.19 -23.67 -0.17
C ARG A 390 10.26 -24.78 0.32
N LEU A 391 9.54 -24.53 1.41
CA LEU A 391 8.55 -25.48 1.96
C LEU A 391 7.37 -25.73 1.01
N ALA A 392 7.02 -24.75 0.16
CA ALA A 392 6.00 -24.91 -0.88
C ALA A 392 6.50 -25.65 -2.13
N GLY A 393 7.79 -25.99 -2.20
CA GLY A 393 8.41 -26.60 -3.39
C GLY A 393 8.64 -25.62 -4.54
N GLU A 394 8.53 -24.31 -4.29
CA GLU A 394 8.69 -23.22 -5.28
C GLU A 394 10.13 -22.67 -5.33
N ALA A 395 10.98 -23.09 -4.40
CA ALA A 395 12.41 -22.81 -4.35
C ALA A 395 13.13 -23.98 -3.67
N PHE A 396 14.46 -24.02 -3.77
CA PHE A 396 15.29 -24.93 -3.01
C PHE A 396 16.69 -24.35 -2.80
N ALA A 397 17.30 -24.70 -1.68
CA ALA A 397 18.68 -24.39 -1.37
C ALA A 397 19.50 -25.68 -1.27
N GLY A 398 20.76 -25.62 -1.66
CA GLY A 398 21.63 -26.79 -1.63
C GLY A 398 23.09 -26.47 -1.91
N GLU A 399 23.92 -27.47 -1.70
CA GLU A 399 25.37 -27.41 -1.94
C GLU A 399 25.70 -28.02 -3.30
N VAL A 400 26.54 -27.34 -4.08
CA VAL A 400 27.04 -27.85 -5.36
C VAL A 400 28.07 -28.96 -5.09
N THR A 401 27.77 -30.19 -5.51
CA THR A 401 28.65 -31.36 -5.29
C THR A 401 29.55 -31.65 -6.48
N ASP A 402 29.09 -31.33 -7.69
CA ASP A 402 29.85 -31.53 -8.93
C ASP A 402 29.47 -30.51 -10.00
N VAL A 403 30.44 -30.19 -10.86
CA VAL A 403 30.27 -29.26 -11.99
C VAL A 403 31.00 -29.83 -13.20
N VAL A 404 30.22 -30.25 -14.20
CA VAL A 404 30.73 -30.82 -15.45
C VAL A 404 30.50 -29.84 -16.59
N MET A 405 31.58 -29.40 -17.22
CA MET A 405 31.48 -28.55 -18.40
C MET A 405 30.89 -29.32 -19.59
N ALA A 406 29.78 -28.81 -20.12
CA ALA A 406 29.16 -29.28 -21.35
C ALA A 406 28.92 -28.10 -22.30
N TYR A 407 28.60 -28.39 -23.57
CA TYR A 407 28.42 -27.39 -24.62
C TYR A 407 27.16 -27.70 -25.43
N SER A 408 26.49 -26.66 -25.93
CA SER A 408 25.33 -26.81 -26.82
C SER A 408 25.74 -27.36 -28.18
N GLU A 409 24.88 -28.18 -28.78
CA GLU A 409 25.04 -28.64 -30.15
C GLU A 409 24.80 -27.50 -31.15
N GLY A 410 25.73 -27.29 -32.10
CA GLY A 410 25.60 -26.27 -33.13
C GLY A 410 26.93 -25.83 -33.76
N LYS A 411 26.87 -25.01 -34.83
CA LYS A 411 28.06 -24.52 -35.56
C LYS A 411 29.00 -23.66 -34.69
N ARG A 412 28.48 -23.05 -33.64
CA ARG A 412 29.24 -22.33 -32.61
C ARG A 412 28.76 -22.81 -31.24
N PRO A 413 29.40 -23.87 -30.68
CA PRO A 413 29.00 -24.42 -29.39
C PRO A 413 29.13 -23.38 -28.29
N SER A 414 28.07 -23.24 -27.48
CA SER A 414 28.03 -22.32 -26.34
C SER A 414 28.07 -23.11 -25.03
N PRO A 415 28.71 -22.62 -23.97
CA PRO A 415 28.80 -23.33 -22.69
C PRO A 415 27.42 -23.66 -22.10
N ARG A 416 27.25 -24.89 -21.61
CA ARG A 416 26.07 -25.45 -20.94
C ARG A 416 26.49 -26.37 -19.80
N PRO A 417 27.21 -25.87 -18.79
CA PRO A 417 27.68 -26.69 -17.68
C PRO A 417 26.52 -27.35 -16.95
N LEU A 418 26.73 -28.60 -16.54
CA LEU A 418 25.88 -29.36 -15.66
C LEU A 418 26.38 -29.17 -14.23
N VAL A 419 25.47 -28.83 -13.32
CA VAL A 419 25.73 -28.57 -11.91
C VAL A 419 24.87 -29.55 -11.13
N THR A 420 25.50 -30.39 -10.32
CA THR A 420 24.80 -31.29 -9.39
C THR A 420 24.71 -30.61 -8.04
N VAL A 421 23.48 -30.48 -7.52
CA VAL A 421 23.16 -29.80 -6.27
C VAL A 421 22.54 -30.80 -5.30
N ARG A 422 23.13 -30.95 -4.13
CA ARG A 422 22.56 -31.72 -3.02
C ARG A 422 21.62 -30.83 -2.21
N THR A 423 20.36 -31.22 -2.09
CA THR A 423 19.34 -30.45 -1.35
C THR A 423 18.48 -31.37 -0.48
N GLU A 424 18.07 -30.86 0.68
CA GLU A 424 17.07 -31.48 1.56
C GLU A 424 15.63 -31.02 1.22
N ASP A 425 15.51 -29.99 0.38
CA ASP A 425 14.21 -29.49 -0.04
C ASP A 425 13.57 -30.43 -1.07
N ARG A 426 12.25 -30.31 -1.23
CA ARG A 426 11.47 -31.10 -2.19
C ARG A 426 10.85 -30.20 -3.25
N PRO A 427 11.66 -29.66 -4.19
CA PRO A 427 11.15 -28.74 -5.20
C PRO A 427 10.25 -29.45 -6.22
N HIS A 428 9.23 -28.76 -6.71
CA HIS A 428 8.29 -29.27 -7.71
C HIS A 428 8.87 -29.20 -9.13
N LEU A 429 9.95 -29.94 -9.38
CA LEU A 429 10.64 -29.98 -10.67
C LEU A 429 9.97 -30.96 -11.63
N GLY A 430 9.38 -30.44 -12.70
CA GLY A 430 8.94 -31.22 -13.86
C GLY A 430 10.05 -31.36 -14.92
N GLU A 431 9.83 -32.19 -15.93
CA GLU A 431 10.76 -32.31 -17.06
C GLU A 431 11.05 -30.94 -17.69
N ARG A 432 12.34 -30.61 -17.84
CA ARG A 432 12.80 -29.35 -18.43
C ARG A 432 12.31 -28.09 -17.70
N ALA A 433 11.96 -28.22 -16.42
CA ALA A 433 11.60 -27.08 -15.58
C ALA A 433 12.74 -26.06 -15.57
N LYS A 434 12.40 -24.78 -15.67
CA LYS A 434 13.37 -23.69 -15.52
C LYS A 434 13.48 -23.33 -14.05
N VAL A 435 14.71 -23.11 -13.62
CA VAL A 435 15.02 -22.58 -12.30
C VAL A 435 15.95 -21.39 -12.43
N TYR A 436 15.92 -20.51 -11.45
CA TYR A 436 16.61 -19.22 -11.49
C TYR A 436 17.43 -19.04 -10.22
N ARG A 437 18.69 -18.60 -10.34
CA ARG A 437 19.50 -18.14 -9.20
C ARG A 437 19.87 -16.69 -9.37
N SER A 438 20.10 -15.98 -8.27
CA SER A 438 20.59 -14.60 -8.32
C SER A 438 22.09 -14.60 -8.57
N LEU A 439 22.53 -14.00 -9.68
CA LEU A 439 23.94 -13.80 -10.02
C LEU A 439 24.21 -12.29 -10.12
N GLY A 440 24.86 -11.73 -9.10
CA GLY A 440 25.12 -10.28 -9.03
C GLY A 440 23.84 -9.44 -9.11
N GLY A 441 22.77 -9.90 -8.46
CA GLY A 441 21.46 -9.23 -8.47
C GLY A 441 20.63 -9.45 -9.74
N LYS A 442 21.07 -10.31 -10.67
CA LYS A 442 20.32 -10.60 -11.89
C LYS A 442 20.00 -12.10 -12.01
N PRO A 443 18.82 -12.47 -12.54
CA PRO A 443 18.44 -13.89 -12.66
C PRO A 443 19.31 -14.62 -13.67
N GLN A 444 19.99 -15.68 -13.27
CA GLN A 444 20.62 -16.65 -14.16
C GLN A 444 19.72 -17.87 -14.29
N THR A 445 19.44 -18.28 -15.52
CA THR A 445 18.55 -19.40 -15.84
C THR A 445 19.32 -20.72 -15.86
N ALA A 446 18.73 -21.75 -15.26
CA ALA A 446 19.12 -23.14 -15.43
C ALA A 446 17.91 -24.02 -15.78
N GLU A 447 18.16 -25.14 -16.44
CA GLU A 447 17.15 -26.14 -16.84
C GLU A 447 17.37 -27.41 -16.03
N PHE A 448 16.31 -27.94 -15.42
CA PHE A 448 16.35 -29.23 -14.73
C PHE A 448 16.55 -30.37 -15.73
N VAL A 449 17.56 -31.21 -15.48
CA VAL A 449 17.91 -32.35 -16.32
C VAL A 449 17.37 -33.66 -15.74
N GLY A 450 17.46 -33.83 -14.42
CA GLY A 450 17.02 -35.03 -13.73
C GLY A 450 17.52 -35.11 -12.30
N TYR A 451 17.02 -36.11 -11.57
CA TYR A 451 17.60 -36.50 -10.29
C TYR A 451 18.68 -37.54 -10.51
N GLU A 452 19.79 -37.41 -9.81
CA GLU A 452 20.82 -38.45 -9.76
C GLU A 452 20.48 -39.39 -8.58
N THR A 453 20.30 -40.68 -8.83
CA THR A 453 20.13 -41.66 -7.75
C THR A 453 21.51 -42.05 -7.25
N ASP A 454 21.77 -41.82 -5.96
CA ASP A 454 22.96 -42.39 -5.32
C ASP A 454 22.96 -43.92 -5.55
N ALA A 455 24.09 -44.44 -6.01
CA ALA A 455 24.24 -45.81 -6.48
C ALA A 455 24.10 -46.89 -5.39
N GLU A 456 23.75 -46.50 -4.17
CA GLU A 456 23.49 -47.39 -3.04
C GLU A 456 22.15 -46.98 -2.41
N GLY A 457 21.11 -47.74 -2.73
CA GLY A 457 19.78 -47.53 -2.16
C GLY A 457 19.83 -47.58 -0.63
N GLU A 458 19.27 -46.53 -0.02
CA GLU A 458 19.01 -46.30 1.43
C GLU A 458 20.00 -45.37 2.19
N GLY A 459 19.74 -44.04 2.10
CA GLY A 459 19.75 -43.07 3.21
C GLY A 459 20.79 -41.93 3.17
N PRO A 460 20.53 -40.69 3.70
CA PRO A 460 19.30 -40.12 4.27
C PRO A 460 18.74 -38.90 3.48
N ASP A 461 17.41 -38.85 3.29
CA ASP A 461 16.53 -37.67 3.03
C ASP A 461 16.91 -36.52 2.05
N GLY A 462 18.05 -36.53 1.36
CA GLY A 462 18.48 -35.48 0.42
C GLY A 462 18.53 -35.96 -1.04
N GLY A 463 17.99 -35.17 -1.97
CA GLY A 463 18.02 -35.46 -3.41
C GLY A 463 19.18 -34.75 -4.12
N LEU A 464 19.85 -35.44 -5.05
CA LEU A 464 20.80 -34.83 -5.98
C LEU A 464 20.05 -34.31 -7.22
N VAL A 465 20.06 -33.01 -7.43
CA VAL A 465 19.39 -32.32 -8.54
C VAL A 465 20.44 -31.90 -9.58
N VAL A 466 20.30 -32.37 -10.82
CA VAL A 466 21.19 -31.98 -11.92
C VAL A 466 20.55 -30.84 -12.72
N LEU A 467 21.27 -29.71 -12.78
CA LEU A 467 20.84 -28.49 -13.45
C LEU A 467 21.80 -28.13 -14.59
N ARG A 468 21.27 -27.69 -15.72
CA ARG A 468 22.05 -27.16 -16.83
C ARG A 468 21.99 -25.63 -16.85
N ILE A 469 23.11 -24.95 -16.68
CA ILE A 469 23.15 -23.47 -16.78
C ILE A 469 22.97 -23.05 -18.25
N MET A 470 22.09 -22.07 -18.48
CA MET A 470 21.66 -21.69 -19.84
C MET A 470 22.18 -20.33 -20.30
N ASP A 471 22.36 -19.37 -19.39
CA ASP A 471 22.70 -18.00 -19.73
C ASP A 471 23.71 -17.36 -18.74
N LYS A 472 24.06 -16.10 -19.02
CA LYS A 472 24.94 -15.23 -18.20
C LYS A 472 26.34 -15.79 -17.89
N MET A 473 26.92 -16.49 -18.85
CA MET A 473 28.30 -17.00 -18.80
C MET A 473 29.26 -16.20 -19.71
N GLY A 474 28.90 -14.97 -20.06
CA GLY A 474 29.63 -14.18 -21.07
C GLY A 474 29.34 -14.60 -22.51
N ARG A 475 30.09 -14.00 -23.45
CA ARG A 475 29.95 -14.24 -24.91
C ARG A 475 31.00 -15.22 -25.47
N GLY A 476 31.96 -15.62 -24.64
CA GLY A 476 33.08 -16.48 -25.01
C GLY A 476 32.76 -17.97 -24.99
N LYS A 477 33.73 -18.78 -25.44
CA LYS A 477 33.71 -20.24 -25.28
C LYS A 477 34.06 -20.67 -23.86
N GLU A 478 34.85 -19.85 -23.16
CA GLU A 478 35.12 -20.01 -21.74
C GLU A 478 34.15 -19.10 -20.96
N PRO A 479 33.45 -19.63 -19.94
CA PRO A 479 32.60 -18.83 -19.09
C PRO A 479 33.38 -17.71 -18.38
N GLU A 480 32.74 -16.55 -18.20
CA GLU A 480 33.29 -15.48 -17.36
C GLU A 480 33.48 -15.96 -15.91
N ALA A 481 34.55 -15.50 -15.26
CA ALA A 481 34.85 -15.90 -13.89
C ALA A 481 33.67 -15.58 -12.93
N GLY A 482 33.31 -16.54 -12.08
CA GLY A 482 32.16 -16.44 -11.16
C GLY A 482 30.78 -16.64 -11.80
N SER A 483 30.68 -16.84 -13.12
CA SER A 483 29.38 -17.06 -13.79
C SER A 483 28.85 -18.50 -13.66
N VAL A 484 29.73 -19.47 -13.43
CA VAL A 484 29.42 -20.87 -13.18
C VAL A 484 29.73 -21.15 -11.71
N PRO A 485 28.85 -21.85 -10.98
CA PRO A 485 29.18 -22.22 -9.60
C PRO A 485 30.39 -23.13 -9.52
N GLU A 486 31.02 -23.14 -8.35
CA GLU A 486 32.09 -24.04 -7.98
C GLU A 486 31.60 -25.12 -7.01
N LYS A 487 32.34 -26.23 -6.93
CA LYS A 487 32.05 -27.29 -5.97
C LYS A 487 32.20 -26.75 -4.54
N GLY A 488 31.19 -26.98 -3.71
CA GLY A 488 31.08 -26.47 -2.35
C GLY A 488 30.26 -25.19 -2.23
N ASP A 489 29.86 -24.56 -3.34
CA ASP A 489 28.99 -23.38 -3.30
C ASP A 489 27.61 -23.72 -2.72
N ALA A 490 27.16 -22.92 -1.74
CA ALA A 490 25.78 -22.95 -1.26
C ALA A 490 24.92 -22.01 -2.11
N LEU A 491 23.94 -22.55 -2.82
CA LEU A 491 23.09 -21.80 -3.73
C LEU A 491 21.61 -21.95 -3.37
N CYS A 492 20.84 -20.92 -3.69
CA CYS A 492 19.39 -20.96 -3.70
C CYS A 492 18.88 -20.78 -5.13
N PHE A 493 18.01 -21.70 -5.56
CA PHE A 493 17.31 -21.64 -6.83
C PHE A 493 15.81 -21.45 -6.60
N THR A 494 15.17 -20.69 -7.47
CA THR A 494 13.72 -20.44 -7.47
C THR A 494 13.11 -21.02 -8.73
N LEU A 495 11.87 -21.51 -8.65
CA LEU A 495 11.10 -21.96 -9.82
C LEU A 495 10.32 -20.79 -10.47
N PHE A 496 10.31 -19.62 -9.82
CA PHE A 496 9.74 -18.38 -10.35
C PHE A 496 10.83 -17.44 -10.88
N GLU A 497 10.46 -16.67 -11.91
CA GLU A 497 11.31 -15.64 -12.49
C GLU A 497 11.48 -14.44 -11.54
N HIS A 498 12.69 -13.91 -11.44
CA HIS A 498 12.99 -12.73 -10.60
C HIS A 498 12.49 -11.43 -11.22
N ASP A 499 12.30 -11.41 -12.55
CA ASP A 499 11.78 -10.26 -13.26
C ASP A 499 10.75 -10.70 -14.30
N GLN A 500 9.53 -10.17 -14.16
CA GLN A 500 8.40 -10.58 -14.99
C GLN A 500 8.43 -9.85 -16.33
N ARG A 501 8.31 -10.60 -17.42
CA ARG A 501 8.21 -10.02 -18.76
C ARG A 501 6.85 -9.36 -18.97
N GLY A 502 6.83 -8.31 -19.78
CA GLY A 502 5.59 -7.66 -20.21
C GLY A 502 4.69 -8.64 -20.97
N GLY A 503 3.38 -8.54 -20.71
CA GLY A 503 2.37 -9.28 -21.48
C GLY A 503 2.26 -8.78 -22.92
N ALA A 504 1.40 -9.44 -23.71
CA ALA A 504 1.12 -9.02 -25.08
C ALA A 504 0.59 -7.57 -25.13
N LYS A 505 0.90 -6.85 -26.22
CA LYS A 505 0.36 -5.50 -26.45
C LYS A 505 -1.17 -5.61 -26.60
N LEU A 506 -1.91 -4.79 -25.85
CA LEU A 506 -3.35 -4.64 -26.02
C LEU A 506 -3.67 -3.87 -27.31
N PRO A 507 -4.85 -4.08 -27.91
CA PRO A 507 -5.30 -3.31 -29.08
C PRO A 507 -5.44 -1.82 -28.73
N ASP A 508 -5.40 -0.97 -29.75
CA ASP A 508 -5.66 0.45 -29.56
C ASP A 508 -7.16 0.67 -29.25
N PRO A 509 -7.57 1.76 -28.55
CA PRO A 509 -8.96 1.95 -28.12
C PRO A 509 -10.01 1.86 -29.24
N GLU A 510 -9.65 2.27 -30.45
CA GLU A 510 -10.48 2.22 -31.66
C GLU A 510 -10.73 0.77 -32.15
N GLU A 511 -9.83 -0.15 -31.80
CA GLU A 511 -9.88 -1.57 -32.15
C GLU A 511 -10.49 -2.43 -31.03
N THR A 512 -10.99 -1.80 -29.95
CA THR A 512 -11.62 -2.50 -28.84
C THR A 512 -12.90 -3.20 -29.31
N PRO A 513 -13.12 -4.49 -29.01
CA PRO A 513 -14.34 -5.18 -29.39
C PRO A 513 -15.60 -4.43 -28.93
N TRP A 514 -16.65 -4.41 -29.74
CA TRP A 514 -17.92 -3.72 -29.45
C TRP A 514 -18.56 -4.14 -28.11
N THR A 515 -18.27 -5.36 -27.64
CA THR A 515 -18.68 -5.90 -26.35
C THR A 515 -18.01 -5.25 -25.14
N HIS A 516 -16.91 -4.51 -25.35
CA HIS A 516 -16.08 -3.91 -24.30
C HIS A 516 -15.94 -2.38 -24.44
N GLY A 517 -16.10 -1.82 -25.64
CA GLY A 517 -15.94 -0.38 -25.89
C GLY A 517 -17.24 0.45 -25.94
N GLY A 518 -18.40 -0.18 -26.16
CA GLY A 518 -19.60 0.57 -26.61
C GLY A 518 -19.35 1.33 -27.94
N PRO A 519 -20.36 1.94 -28.57
CA PRO A 519 -20.10 2.79 -29.72
C PRO A 519 -19.24 3.99 -29.28
N PRO A 520 -18.21 4.39 -30.05
CA PRO A 520 -17.38 5.54 -29.71
C PRO A 520 -18.26 6.79 -29.55
N GLY A 521 -18.15 7.46 -28.40
CA GLY A 521 -18.76 8.77 -28.19
C GLY A 521 -18.12 9.82 -29.10
N GLU A 522 -18.86 10.87 -29.45
CA GLU A 522 -18.37 11.92 -30.35
C GLU A 522 -17.08 12.58 -29.80
N PRO A 523 -16.03 12.71 -30.64
CA PRO A 523 -14.81 13.42 -30.25
C PRO A 523 -15.14 14.88 -29.94
N GLY A 524 -14.90 15.31 -28.69
CA GLY A 524 -15.14 16.68 -28.25
C GLY A 524 -16.47 16.91 -27.53
N ALA A 525 -17.27 15.87 -27.29
CA ALA A 525 -18.38 15.97 -26.35
C ALA A 525 -17.82 16.27 -24.95
N VAL A 526 -18.05 17.51 -24.47
CA VAL A 526 -17.87 17.84 -23.06
C VAL A 526 -18.71 16.84 -22.28
N PRO A 527 -18.15 16.06 -21.35
CA PRO A 527 -18.94 15.13 -20.55
C PRO A 527 -20.07 15.92 -19.90
N LEU A 528 -21.31 15.67 -20.34
CA LEU A 528 -22.46 16.24 -19.68
C LEU A 528 -22.46 15.64 -18.26
N PRO A 529 -22.74 16.46 -17.23
CA PRO A 529 -22.87 15.92 -15.88
C PRO A 529 -23.99 14.88 -15.89
N ASP A 530 -23.69 13.66 -15.43
CA ASP A 530 -24.72 12.71 -15.10
C ASP A 530 -25.65 13.30 -14.03
N PRO A 531 -26.94 12.94 -14.04
CA PRO A 531 -27.87 13.34 -12.99
C PRO A 531 -27.32 12.89 -11.63
N VAL A 532 -27.42 13.78 -10.64
CA VAL A 532 -27.00 13.52 -9.26
C VAL A 532 -27.64 12.20 -8.79
N THR A 533 -26.81 11.22 -8.46
CA THR A 533 -27.27 9.98 -7.83
C THR A 533 -27.29 10.14 -6.31
N GLU A 534 -28.06 9.31 -5.60
CA GLU A 534 -28.06 9.30 -4.12
C GLU A 534 -26.67 9.03 -3.53
N GLU A 535 -25.75 8.46 -4.30
CA GLU A 535 -24.34 8.21 -3.92
C GLU A 535 -23.43 9.43 -4.07
N ASP A 536 -23.85 10.47 -4.81
CA ASP A 536 -23.06 11.70 -5.08
C ASP A 536 -23.37 12.85 -4.11
N VAL A 537 -24.41 12.68 -3.29
CA VAL A 537 -24.77 13.60 -2.22
C VAL A 537 -23.96 13.18 -1.00
N LEU A 538 -22.83 13.86 -0.82
CA LEU A 538 -22.27 14.05 0.51
C LEU A 538 -23.27 14.92 1.27
#